data_AF-A0A7W9CA76-F1
#
_entry.id   AF-A0A7W9CA76-F1
#
_cell.length_a   1.000
_cell.length_b   1.000
_cell.length_c   1.000
_cell.angle_alpha   90.00
_cell.angle_beta   90.00
_cell.angle_gamma   90.00
#
_symmetry.space_group_name_H-M   'P 1'
#
loop_
_entity.id
_entity.type
_entity.pdbx_description
1 polymer ?
#
loop_
_entity_poly.entity_id
_entity_poly.type
_entity_poly.pdbx_seq_one_letter_code
_entity_poly.pdbx_strand_id
1 'polypeptide(L)'
;MNPTNNFPRTFHVLVSGLTVSLGVDGFVGLRGHEFTVTEEQYEETRNKFGVSWLDMTVDQQVERWGHQMFASGPAPEGMGIGRDDIHGARHRQWMRATEEAQRISDPDERAVAFRKIKADFPEQNRNSQRTLRTY
;
A
#
# COMPACT_ATOMS: atom_id res chain seq x y z
N MET A 1 -11.17 -27.63 4.67
CA MET A 1 -12.18 -26.97 5.52
C MET A 1 -12.18 -25.51 5.14
N ASN A 2 -13.28 -25.01 4.56
CA ASN A 2 -13.41 -23.57 4.33
C ASN A 2 -13.42 -22.89 5.71
N PRO A 3 -12.51 -21.95 6.01
CA PRO A 3 -12.63 -21.16 7.22
C PRO A 3 -14.02 -20.50 7.17
N THR A 4 -14.80 -20.83 8.19
CA THR A 4 -16.17 -20.41 8.43
C THR A 4 -16.43 -18.98 7.99
N ASN A 5 -17.57 -18.76 7.31
CA ASN A 5 -18.20 -17.47 6.99
C ASN A 5 -18.58 -16.69 8.27
N ASN A 6 -17.64 -16.50 9.20
CA ASN A 6 -17.83 -15.70 10.39
C ASN A 6 -17.52 -14.26 10.01
N PHE A 7 -18.57 -13.49 9.80
CA PHE A 7 -18.50 -12.05 9.67
C PHE A 7 -18.68 -11.39 11.05
N PRO A 8 -18.07 -10.22 11.28
CA PRO A 8 -17.18 -9.51 10.37
C PRO A 8 -15.78 -10.15 10.23
N ARG A 9 -15.17 -10.06 9.04
CA ARG A 9 -13.81 -10.55 8.74
C ARG A 9 -12.82 -9.40 8.70
N THR A 10 -11.74 -9.49 9.46
CA THR A 10 -10.63 -8.51 9.37
C THR A 10 -9.58 -8.97 8.38
N PHE A 11 -9.01 -8.03 7.64
CA PHE A 11 -7.85 -8.21 6.78
C PHE A 11 -6.85 -7.10 7.07
N HIS A 12 -5.59 -7.36 6.78
CA HIS A 12 -4.55 -6.34 6.82
C HIS A 12 -3.81 -6.27 5.48
N VAL A 13 -3.44 -5.05 5.12
CA VAL A 13 -2.71 -4.74 3.89
C VAL A 13 -1.23 -5.05 4.07
N LEU A 14 -0.66 -5.81 3.15
CA LEU A 14 0.77 -6.13 3.13
C LEU A 14 1.56 -5.17 2.24
N VAL A 15 0.93 -4.53 1.26
CA VAL A 15 1.60 -3.59 0.35
C VAL A 15 0.76 -2.33 0.14
N SER A 16 1.36 -1.14 0.27
CA SER A 16 0.57 0.09 0.12
C SER A 16 0.22 0.38 -1.33
N GLY A 17 -0.95 0.98 -1.53
CA GLY A 17 -1.49 1.23 -2.86
C GLY A 17 -2.59 0.25 -3.25
N LEU A 18 -2.91 -0.73 -2.38
CA LEU A 18 -4.11 -1.54 -2.53
C LEU A 18 -5.34 -0.64 -2.44
N THR A 19 -6.09 -0.51 -3.52
CA THR A 19 -7.40 0.16 -3.46
C THR A 19 -8.43 -0.85 -2.99
N VAL A 20 -9.05 -0.58 -1.86
CA VAL A 20 -10.12 -1.40 -1.27
C VAL A 20 -11.42 -0.63 -1.44
N SER A 21 -12.38 -1.21 -2.16
CA SER A 21 -13.72 -0.66 -2.34
C SER A 21 -14.71 -1.68 -1.81
N LEU A 22 -15.43 -1.33 -0.74
CA LEU A 22 -16.40 -2.16 -0.05
C LEU A 22 -17.70 -1.36 0.03
N GLY A 23 -18.41 -1.32 -1.10
CA GLY A 23 -19.61 -0.51 -1.28
C GLY A 23 -19.30 0.87 -1.84
N VAL A 24 -19.96 1.88 -1.27
CA VAL A 24 -19.91 3.28 -1.75
C VAL A 24 -18.56 3.95 -1.41
N ASP A 25 -17.93 3.54 -0.31
CA ASP A 25 -16.67 4.11 0.15
C ASP A 25 -15.49 3.21 -0.22
N GLY A 26 -14.49 3.82 -0.85
CA GLY A 26 -13.21 3.19 -1.18
C GLY A 26 -12.05 3.96 -0.59
N PHE A 27 -10.99 3.24 -0.21
CA PHE A 27 -9.75 3.86 0.26
C PHE A 27 -8.53 3.18 -0.35
N VAL A 28 -7.42 3.92 -0.39
CA VAL A 28 -6.12 3.37 -0.75
C VAL A 28 -5.42 2.93 0.53
N GLY A 29 -5.34 1.62 0.73
CA GLY A 29 -4.69 0.99 1.87
C GLY A 29 -3.19 1.23 1.89
N LEU A 30 -2.68 1.51 3.09
CA LEU A 30 -1.25 1.50 3.39
C LEU A 30 -0.89 0.16 4.02
N ARG A 31 0.34 -0.34 3.83
CA ARG A 31 0.82 -1.53 4.55
C ARG A 31 0.56 -1.38 6.05
N GLY A 32 0.03 -2.42 6.69
CA GLY A 32 -0.38 -2.41 8.08
C GLY A 32 -1.77 -1.83 8.35
N HIS A 33 -2.45 -1.21 7.37
CA HIS A 33 -3.86 -0.89 7.52
C HIS A 33 -4.68 -2.16 7.67
N GLU A 34 -5.51 -2.19 8.69
CA GLU A 34 -6.56 -3.17 8.85
C GLU A 34 -7.87 -2.64 8.29
N PHE A 35 -8.67 -3.53 7.73
CA PHE A 35 -10.04 -3.25 7.36
C PHE A 35 -10.92 -4.43 7.69
N THR A 36 -12.16 -4.11 8.08
CA THR A 36 -13.14 -5.10 8.52
C THR A 36 -14.27 -5.14 7.50
N VAL A 37 -14.62 -6.34 7.08
CA VAL A 37 -15.59 -6.62 6.02
C VAL A 37 -16.82 -7.27 6.65
N THR A 38 -17.98 -6.64 6.52
CA THR A 38 -19.27 -7.24 6.88
C THR A 38 -19.69 -8.29 5.85
N GLU A 39 -20.72 -9.08 6.15
CA GLU A 39 -21.26 -10.05 5.17
C GLU A 39 -21.76 -9.36 3.91
N GLU A 40 -22.50 -8.25 4.06
CA GLU A 40 -23.03 -7.45 2.96
C GLU A 40 -21.91 -6.91 2.04
N GLN A 41 -20.86 -6.33 2.63
CA GLN A 41 -19.69 -5.84 1.87
C GLN A 41 -18.94 -6.96 1.16
N TYR A 42 -18.89 -8.15 1.76
CA TYR A 42 -18.25 -9.29 1.13
C TYR A 42 -19.05 -9.78 -0.08
N GLU A 43 -20.38 -9.75 -0.05
CA GLU A 43 -21.20 -10.09 -1.22
C GLU A 43 -20.90 -9.18 -2.42
N GLU A 44 -20.66 -7.89 -2.19
CA GLU A 44 -20.29 -6.93 -3.25
C GLU A 44 -18.93 -7.21 -3.88
N THR A 45 -18.06 -7.95 -3.18
CA THR A 45 -16.72 -8.29 -3.67
C THR A 45 -16.72 -9.50 -4.60
N ARG A 46 -17.85 -10.22 -4.71
CA ARG A 46 -17.98 -11.41 -5.56
C ARG A 46 -18.06 -11.03 -7.04
N ASN A 47 -17.36 -11.80 -7.86
CA ASN A 47 -17.47 -11.68 -9.32
C ASN A 47 -18.72 -12.42 -9.85
N LYS A 48 -18.92 -12.38 -11.18
CA LYS A 48 -20.03 -13.08 -11.86
C LYS A 48 -20.07 -14.61 -11.67
N PHE A 49 -19.02 -15.20 -11.13
CA PHE A 49 -18.91 -16.62 -10.81
C PHE A 49 -19.08 -16.90 -9.31
N GLY A 50 -19.44 -15.88 -8.51
CA GLY A 50 -19.61 -15.99 -7.06
C GLY A 50 -18.30 -16.02 -6.27
N VAL A 51 -17.14 -15.76 -6.91
CA VAL A 51 -15.83 -15.79 -6.25
C VAL A 51 -15.43 -14.39 -5.80
N SER A 52 -15.16 -14.22 -4.50
CA SER A 52 -14.63 -12.97 -3.96
C SER A 52 -13.12 -12.87 -4.17
N TRP A 53 -12.64 -11.66 -4.50
CA TRP A 53 -11.20 -11.39 -4.52
C TRP A 53 -10.56 -11.48 -3.13
N LEU A 54 -11.34 -11.37 -2.05
CA LEU A 54 -10.87 -11.48 -0.66
C LEU A 54 -10.50 -12.91 -0.26
N ASP A 55 -10.93 -13.92 -1.03
CA ASP A 55 -10.60 -15.33 -0.78
C ASP A 55 -9.45 -15.83 -1.66
N MET A 56 -8.78 -14.93 -2.38
CA MET A 56 -7.61 -15.31 -3.16
C MET A 56 -6.52 -15.87 -2.25
N THR A 57 -5.99 -17.05 -2.63
CA THR A 57 -4.82 -17.63 -1.98
C THR A 57 -3.59 -16.75 -2.21
N VAL A 58 -2.53 -16.97 -1.43
CA VAL A 58 -1.25 -16.28 -1.62
C VAL A 58 -0.77 -16.43 -3.06
N ASP A 59 -0.79 -17.65 -3.60
CA ASP A 59 -0.34 -17.94 -4.96
C ASP A 59 -1.18 -17.21 -6.01
N GLN A 60 -2.51 -17.13 -5.84
CA GLN A 60 -3.39 -16.39 -6.74
C GLN A 60 -3.13 -14.88 -6.71
N GLN A 61 -2.82 -14.31 -5.53
CA GLN A 61 -2.43 -12.91 -5.42
C GLN A 61 -1.08 -12.66 -6.11
N VAL A 62 -0.11 -13.56 -5.90
CA VAL A 62 1.22 -13.48 -6.52
C VAL A 62 1.14 -13.62 -8.05
N GLU A 63 0.34 -14.55 -8.57
CA GLU A 63 0.12 -14.70 -10.01
C GLU A 63 -0.47 -13.43 -10.62
N ARG A 64 -1.42 -12.79 -9.92
CA ARG A 64 -2.12 -11.61 -10.41
C ARG A 64 -1.31 -10.31 -10.31
N TRP A 65 -0.55 -10.13 -9.22
CA TRP A 65 0.09 -8.85 -8.88
C TRP A 65 1.61 -8.93 -8.74
N GLY A 66 2.20 -10.13 -8.86
CA GLY A 66 3.62 -10.39 -8.61
C GLY A 66 4.00 -10.49 -7.13
N HIS A 67 3.06 -10.22 -6.21
CA HIS A 67 3.24 -10.31 -4.76
C HIS A 67 1.89 -10.38 -4.04
N GLN A 68 1.90 -10.76 -2.76
CA GLN A 68 0.71 -10.77 -1.91
C GLN A 68 0.35 -9.35 -1.45
N MET A 69 -0.89 -8.91 -1.67
CA MET A 69 -1.34 -7.55 -1.37
C MET A 69 -1.95 -7.42 0.03
N PHE A 70 -2.60 -8.47 0.52
CA PHE A 70 -3.26 -8.48 1.83
C PHE A 70 -3.33 -9.90 2.40
N ALA A 71 -3.59 -10.00 3.70
CA ALA A 71 -3.81 -11.27 4.39
C ALA A 71 -5.05 -11.19 5.30
N SER A 72 -5.66 -12.34 5.55
CA SER A 72 -6.76 -12.46 6.52
C SER A 72 -6.23 -12.33 7.95
N GLY A 73 -7.03 -11.71 8.82
CA GLY A 73 -6.70 -11.46 10.22
C GLY A 73 -6.11 -10.06 10.47
N PRO A 74 -5.92 -9.71 11.76
CA PRO A 74 -5.30 -8.45 12.16
C PRO A 74 -3.84 -8.39 11.69
N ALA A 75 -3.30 -7.17 11.59
CA ALA A 75 -1.90 -6.93 11.31
C ALA A 75 -1.05 -7.49 12.47
N PRO A 76 0.09 -8.14 12.17
CA PRO A 76 1.04 -8.58 13.18
C PRO A 76 1.51 -7.43 14.09
N GLU A 77 1.77 -7.76 15.37
CA GLU A 77 2.30 -6.79 16.32
C GLU A 77 3.60 -6.17 15.81
N GLY A 78 3.71 -4.84 15.92
CA GLY A 78 4.87 -4.07 15.44
C GLY A 78 4.83 -3.69 13.96
N MET A 79 3.82 -4.11 13.17
CA MET A 79 3.66 -3.65 11.79
C MET A 79 3.21 -2.19 11.74
N GLY A 80 4.15 -1.28 11.47
CA GLY A 80 3.85 0.15 11.37
C GLY A 80 3.10 0.51 10.09
N ILE A 81 2.04 1.31 10.20
CA ILE A 81 1.25 1.76 9.05
C ILE A 81 2.13 2.59 8.09
N GLY A 82 2.32 2.07 6.87
CA GLY A 82 3.06 2.73 5.78
C GLY A 82 4.56 2.92 6.01
N ARG A 83 5.11 2.49 7.16
CA ARG A 83 6.52 2.74 7.54
C ARG A 83 7.52 1.84 6.79
N ASP A 84 7.13 0.60 6.55
CA ASP A 84 8.03 -0.44 5.98
C ASP A 84 7.68 -0.79 4.53
N ASP A 85 6.97 0.09 3.83
CA ASP A 85 6.55 -0.17 2.47
C ASP A 85 7.59 0.29 1.43
N ILE A 86 8.38 -0.68 0.98
CA ILE A 86 9.33 -0.54 -0.13
C ILE A 86 8.61 -0.19 -1.45
N HIS A 87 7.33 -0.51 -1.60
CA HIS A 87 6.60 -0.45 -2.88
C HIS A 87 5.81 0.85 -3.14
N GLY A 88 5.98 1.89 -2.31
CA GLY A 88 5.82 3.25 -2.83
C GLY A 88 4.96 4.22 -2.02
N ALA A 89 4.41 3.89 -0.85
CA ALA A 89 3.79 4.92 -0.01
C ALA A 89 4.76 6.05 0.35
N ARG A 90 5.95 5.67 0.85
CA ARG A 90 7.01 6.63 1.19
C ARG A 90 7.52 7.38 -0.03
N HIS A 91 7.66 6.71 -1.17
CA HIS A 91 8.05 7.35 -2.42
C HIS A 91 6.99 8.34 -2.92
N ARG A 92 5.70 8.00 -2.85
CA ARG A 92 4.58 8.89 -3.20
C ARG A 92 4.50 10.10 -2.27
N GLN A 93 4.74 9.91 -0.97
CA GLN A 93 4.83 11.02 0.00
C GLN A 93 6.03 11.94 -0.32
N TRP A 94 7.19 11.37 -0.63
CA TRP A 94 8.36 12.13 -1.07
C TRP A 94 8.10 12.91 -2.35
N MET A 95 7.45 12.30 -3.35
CA MET A 95 7.06 12.94 -4.61
C MET A 95 6.11 14.13 -4.36
N ARG A 96 5.04 13.93 -3.56
CA ARG A 96 4.09 15.00 -3.21
C ARG A 96 4.77 16.15 -2.48
N ALA A 97 5.59 15.85 -1.47
CA ALA A 97 6.33 16.87 -0.74
C ALA A 97 7.29 17.65 -1.66
N THR A 98 7.94 16.95 -2.60
CA THR A 98 8.81 17.56 -3.61
C THR A 98 8.03 18.48 -4.54
N GLU A 99 6.87 18.06 -5.05
CA GLU A 99 6.01 18.90 -5.89
C GLU A 99 5.49 20.13 -5.14
N GLU A 100 5.08 19.98 -3.88
CA GLU A 100 4.65 21.10 -3.04
C GLU A 100 5.78 22.09 -2.80
N ALA A 101 6.99 21.61 -2.49
CA ALA A 101 8.16 22.45 -2.33
C ALA A 101 8.52 23.20 -3.62
N GLN A 102 8.37 22.58 -4.79
CA GLN A 102 8.59 23.24 -6.09
C GLN A 102 7.63 24.40 -6.34
N ARG A 103 6.41 24.36 -5.78
CA ARG A 103 5.42 25.44 -5.91
C ARG A 103 5.70 26.65 -5.01
N ILE A 104 6.61 26.53 -4.03
CA ILE A 104 7.00 27.66 -3.17
C ILE A 104 7.73 28.69 -4.03
N SER A 105 7.24 29.94 -4.04
CA SER A 105 7.79 31.01 -4.89
C SER A 105 9.12 31.55 -4.36
N ASP A 106 9.19 31.78 -3.04
CA ASP A 106 10.39 32.27 -2.37
C ASP A 106 11.52 31.21 -2.43
N PRO A 107 12.72 31.57 -2.93
CA PRO A 107 13.83 30.63 -3.06
C PRO A 107 14.39 30.14 -1.72
N ASP A 108 14.39 30.96 -0.67
CA ASP A 108 14.93 30.61 0.64
C ASP A 108 13.97 29.69 1.39
N GLU A 109 12.66 29.97 1.33
CA GLU A 109 11.63 29.08 1.87
C GLU A 109 11.61 27.74 1.15
N ARG A 110 11.75 27.76 -0.19
CA ARG A 110 11.88 26.54 -1.00
C ARG A 110 13.11 25.72 -0.59
N ALA A 111 14.24 26.37 -0.34
CA ALA A 111 15.46 25.70 0.12
C ALA A 111 15.31 25.10 1.53
N VAL A 112 14.57 25.75 2.43
CA VAL A 112 14.22 25.19 3.75
C VAL A 112 13.34 23.94 3.59
N ALA A 113 12.31 24.01 2.76
CA ALA A 113 11.41 22.88 2.50
C ALA A 113 12.17 21.66 1.95
N PHE A 114 13.06 21.86 0.98
CA PHE A 114 13.89 20.77 0.44
C PHE A 114 14.86 20.16 1.47
N ARG A 115 15.42 20.98 2.38
CA ARG A 115 16.25 20.46 3.47
C ARG A 115 15.44 19.57 4.41
N LYS A 116 14.21 19.97 4.74
CA LYS A 116 13.30 19.16 5.57
C LYS A 116 12.92 17.85 4.88
N ILE A 117 12.55 17.89 3.60
CA ILE A 117 12.24 16.68 2.81
C ILE A 117 13.43 15.71 2.81
N LYS A 118 14.66 16.20 2.66
CA LYS A 118 15.86 15.34 2.71
C LYS A 118 16.05 14.69 4.08
N ALA A 119 15.71 15.38 5.16
CA ALA A 119 15.78 14.85 6.52
C ALA A 119 14.68 13.82 6.81
N ASP A 120 13.46 14.07 6.34
CA ASP A 120 12.29 13.20 6.54
C ASP A 120 12.33 11.95 5.62
N PHE A 121 12.94 12.08 4.45
CA PHE A 121 13.08 11.02 3.44
C PHE A 121 14.55 10.77 3.09
N PRO A 122 15.39 10.29 4.04
CA PRO A 122 16.77 9.95 3.74
C PRO A 122 16.82 8.86 2.68
N GLU A 123 17.70 9.01 1.68
CA GLU A 123 17.91 8.00 0.64
C GLU A 123 18.37 6.69 1.29
N GLN A 124 17.46 5.72 1.37
CA GLN A 124 17.81 4.36 1.76
C GLN A 124 18.06 3.56 0.50
N ASN A 125 19.34 3.22 0.28
CA ASN A 125 19.80 2.23 -0.70
C ASN A 125 19.15 2.32 -2.09
N ARG A 126 19.35 3.44 -2.80
CA ARG A 126 19.44 3.36 -4.26
C ARG A 126 20.72 2.61 -4.60
N ASN A 127 20.65 1.27 -4.59
CA ASN A 127 21.54 0.47 -5.41
C ASN A 127 21.26 0.87 -6.85
N SER A 128 21.90 1.94 -7.28
CA SER A 128 21.93 2.37 -8.66
C SER A 128 22.30 1.14 -9.48
N GLN A 129 21.40 0.74 -10.38
CA GLN A 129 21.76 -0.19 -11.44
C GLN A 129 22.90 0.49 -12.20
N ARG A 130 24.13 0.13 -11.82
CA ARG A 130 25.35 0.43 -12.55
C ARG A 130 25.19 -0.31 -13.87
N THR A 131 24.65 0.39 -14.87
CA THR A 131 24.60 -0.08 -16.24
C THR A 131 26.04 -0.26 -16.67
N LEU A 132 26.55 -1.49 -16.58
CA LEU A 132 27.79 -1.89 -17.21
C LEU A 132 27.55 -1.79 -18.72
N ARG A 133 27.88 -0.63 -19.31
CA ARG A 133 28.15 -0.54 -20.74
C ARG A 133 29.36 -1.42 -21.01
N THR A 134 29.10 -2.63 -21.51
CA THR A 134 30.12 -3.44 -22.17
C THR A 134 30.32 -2.82 -23.56
N TYR A 135 31.55 -2.41 -23.87
CA TYR A 135 31.99 -2.02 -25.20
C TYR A 135 32.31 -3.27 -26.03
#